data_AF-A0A351MLI6-F1
#
_entry.id   AF-A0A351MLI6-F1
#
_cell.length_a   1.000
_cell.length_b   1.000
_cell.length_c   1.000
_cell.angle_alpha   90.00
_cell.angle_beta   90.00
_cell.angle_gamma   90.00
#
_symmetry.space_group_name_H-M   'P 1'
#
loop_
_entity.id
_entity.type
_entity.pdbx_description
1 polymer ?
#
loop_
_entity_poly.entity_id
_entity_poly.type
_entity_poly.pdbx_seq_one_letter_code
_entity_poly.pdbx_strand_id
1 'polypeptide(L)' 'EAVRGVDCSGTLRALIELELVELRGRRADKPGQPLTYGTSARFLEEFGLAELDDLPRLEELES' A
#
# COMPACT_ATOMS: atom_id res chain seq x y z
N GLU A 1 8.92 4.29 -4.80
CA GLU A 1 9.96 4.83 -5.70
C GLU A 1 11.35 4.37 -5.30
N ALA A 2 11.90 4.78 -4.15
CA ALA A 2 13.24 4.36 -3.72
C ALA A 2 13.48 2.84 -3.74
N VAL A 3 12.48 2.03 -3.33
CA VAL A 3 12.56 0.56 -3.37
C VAL A 3 12.48 0.01 -4.80
N ARG A 4 11.59 0.55 -5.65
CA ARG A 4 11.38 0.07 -7.02
C ARG A 4 12.36 0.69 -8.04
N GLY A 5 13.13 1.70 -7.65
CA GLY A 5 14.07 2.43 -8.48
C GLY A 5 13.46 3.31 -9.58
N VAL A 6 12.13 3.36 -9.69
CA VAL A 6 11.39 4.04 -10.77
C VAL A 6 10.23 4.88 -10.22
N ASP A 7 9.77 5.83 -11.03
CA ASP A 7 8.55 6.61 -10.75
C ASP A 7 7.35 5.67 -10.57
N CYS A 8 6.59 5.89 -9.50
CA CYS A 8 5.45 5.05 -9.13
C CYS A 8 4.13 5.84 -9.12
N SER A 9 4.14 7.10 -9.56
CA SER A 9 3.03 8.04 -9.39
C SER A 9 1.76 7.56 -10.10
N GLY A 10 1.89 7.09 -11.35
CA GLY A 10 0.78 6.57 -12.15
C GLY A 10 0.16 5.30 -11.53
N THR A 11 0.99 4.37 -11.06
CA THR A 11 0.50 3.15 -10.40
C THR A 11 -0.19 3.46 -9.07
N LEU A 12 0.36 4.37 -8.26
CA LEU A 12 -0.29 4.80 -7.03
C LEU A 12 -1.66 5.41 -7.31
N ARG A 13 -1.77 6.25 -8.35
CA ARG A 13 -3.05 6.84 -8.75
C ARG A 13 -4.06 5.76 -9.16
N ALA A 14 -3.66 4.79 -9.97
CA ALA A 14 -4.54 3.69 -10.36
C ALA A 14 -5.01 2.87 -9.15
N LEU A 15 -4.14 2.59 -8.18
CA LEU A 15 -4.51 1.86 -6.96
C LEU A 15 -5.50 2.64 -6.07
N ILE A 16 -5.40 3.97 -6.05
CA ILE A 16 -6.36 4.84 -5.35
C ILE A 16 -7.71 4.86 -6.08
N GLU A 17 -7.69 4.95 -7.42
CA GLU A 17 -8.91 4.93 -8.25
C GLU A 17 -9.64 3.58 -8.17
N LEU A 18 -8.90 2.47 -7.99
CA LEU A 18 -9.44 1.14 -7.71
C LEU A 18 -9.83 0.94 -6.23
N GLU A 19 -9.68 1.96 -5.40
CA GLU A 19 -9.94 1.91 -3.95
C GLU A 19 -9.13 0.83 -3.21
N LEU A 20 -8.02 0.34 -3.77
CA LEU A 20 -7.15 -0.65 -3.12
C LEU A 20 -6.17 -0.01 -2.13
N VAL A 21 -5.86 1.28 -2.33
CA VAL A 21 -4.93 2.06 -1.49
C VAL A 21 -5.59 3.39 -1.13
N GLU A 22 -5.37 3.84 0.10
CA GLU A 22 -5.89 5.10 0.63
C GLU A 22 -4.82 5.96 1.30
N LEU A 23 -5.12 7.25 1.47
CA LEU A 23 -4.27 8.20 2.17
C LEU A 23 -4.44 8.01 3.69
N ARG A 24 -3.38 7.60 4.38
CA ARG A 24 -3.38 7.38 5.84
C ARG A 24 -2.96 8.62 6.64
N GLY A 25 -2.63 9.72 5.96
CA GLY A 25 -2.29 11.00 6.58
C GLY A 25 -0.83 11.40 6.34
N ARG A 26 -0.27 12.17 7.28
CA ARG A 26 1.12 12.65 7.23
C ARG A 26 1.91 12.07 8.36
N ARG A 27 3.14 11.66 8.08
CA ARG A 27 4.05 11.13 9.09
C ARG A 27 4.72 12.29 9.85
N ALA A 28 4.17 12.64 11.01
CA ALA A 28 4.60 13.80 11.79
C ALA A 28 6.03 13.70 12.37
N ASP A 29 6.54 12.49 12.57
CA ASP A 29 7.87 12.21 13.11
C ASP A 29 9.01 12.38 12.09
N LYS A 30 8.71 12.71 10.82
CA LYS A 30 9.73 12.91 9.78
C LYS A 30 9.78 14.36 9.25
N PRO A 31 10.98 14.90 8.98
CA PRO A 31 11.14 16.19 8.30
C PRO A 31 10.34 16.22 6.99
N GLY A 32 9.60 17.32 6.77
CA GLY A 32 8.73 17.48 5.60
C GLY A 32 7.35 16.81 5.69
N GLN A 33 7.07 16.08 6.78
CA GLN A 33 5.77 15.45 7.07
C GLN A 33 5.15 14.78 5.83
N PRO A 34 5.85 13.78 5.25
CA PRO A 34 5.45 13.19 3.99
C PRO A 34 4.09 12.50 4.13
N LEU A 35 3.33 12.53 3.03
CA LEU A 35 2.09 11.78 2.91
C LEU A 35 2.39 10.28 2.98
N THR A 36 1.53 9.55 3.69
CA THR A 36 1.58 8.10 3.82
C THR A 36 0.37 7.46 3.19
N TYR A 37 0.60 6.35 2.52
CA TYR A 37 -0.43 5.52 1.89
C TYR A 37 -0.51 4.18 2.63
N GLY A 38 -1.69 3.56 2.62
CA GLY A 38 -1.91 2.21 3.15
C GLY A 38 -3.01 1.49 2.38
N THR A 39 -3.16 0.20 2.60
CA THR A 39 -4.28 -0.58 2.03
C THR A 39 -5.61 -0.17 2.65
N SER A 40 -6.68 -0.32 1.88
CA SER A 40 -8.06 -0.04 2.30
C SER A 40 -8.76 -1.32 2.78
N ALA A 41 -10.02 -1.20 3.21
CA ALA A 41 -10.87 -2.36 3.46
C ALA A 41 -11.16 -3.17 2.18
N ARG A 42 -11.37 -2.50 1.05
CA ARG A 42 -11.59 -3.14 -0.24
C ARG A 42 -10.43 -4.04 -0.65
N PHE A 43 -9.19 -3.65 -0.34
CA PHE A 43 -8.04 -4.53 -0.56
C PHE A 43 -8.21 -5.89 0.13
N LEU A 44 -8.72 -5.93 1.36
CA LEU A 44 -8.94 -7.21 2.04
C LEU A 44 -10.02 -8.03 1.33
N GLU A 45 -11.11 -7.39 0.90
CA GLU A 45 -12.21 -8.03 0.19
C GLU A 45 -11.77 -8.64 -1.16
N GLU A 46 -11.06 -7.86 -1.98
CA GLU A 46 -10.60 -8.28 -3.32
C GLU A 46 -9.56 -9.41 -3.26
N PHE A 47 -8.80 -9.50 -2.16
CA PHE A 47 -7.81 -10.54 -1.94
C PHE A 47 -8.30 -11.68 -1.02
N GLY A 48 -9.55 -11.62 -0.56
CA GLY A 48 -10.15 -12.66 0.28
C GLY A 48 -9.51 -12.80 1.68
N LEU A 49 -8.97 -11.72 2.23
CA LEU A 49 -8.31 -11.66 3.54
C LEU A 49 -9.29 -11.15 4.59
N ALA A 50 -9.23 -11.68 5.82
CA ALA A 50 -10.01 -11.14 6.92
C ALA A 50 -9.26 -9.96 7.57
N GLU A 51 -7.94 -10.07 7.68
CA GLU A 51 -7.06 -9.03 8.21
C GLU A 51 -5.70 -9.00 7.49
N LEU A 52 -4.88 -7.98 7.76
CA LEU A 52 -3.57 -7.84 7.12
C LEU A 52 -2.57 -8.92 7.57
N ASP A 53 -2.78 -9.50 8.76
CA ASP A 53 -1.92 -10.56 9.28
C ASP A 53 -2.13 -11.90 8.56
N ASP A 54 -3.22 -12.03 7.77
CA ASP A 54 -3.48 -13.17 6.89
C ASP A 54 -2.64 -13.13 5.59
N LEU A 55 -1.88 -12.06 5.36
CA LEU A 55 -1.01 -11.98 4.19
C LEU A 55 0.05 -13.09 4.23
N PRO A 56 0.34 -13.72 3.07
CA PRO A 56 1.41 -14.70 2.99
C PRO A 56 2.73 -14.06 3.39
N ARG A 57 3.60 -14.83 4.04
CA ARG A 57 4.93 -14.38 4.39
C ARG A 57 5.73 -14.14 3.12
N LEU A 58 6.68 -13.21 3.16
CA LEU A 58 7.55 -12.92 2.03
C LEU A 58 8.25 -14.18 1.47
N GLU A 59 8.65 -15.09 2.36
CA GLU A 59 9.29 -16.37 2.01
C GLU A 59 8.39 -17.30 1.18
N GLU A 60 7.07 -17.15 1.29
CA GLU A 60 6.06 -17.99 0.62
C GLU A 60 5.67 -17.45 -0.77
N LEU A 61 6.11 -16.24 -1.13
CA LEU A 61 5.76 -15.58 -2.39
C LEU A 61 6.78 -15.81 -3.51
N GLU A 62 7.98 -16.32 -3.20
CA GLU A 62 9.08 -16.52 -4.16
C GLU A 62 9.13 -17.93 -4.78
N SER A 63 8.16 -18.79 -4.48
CA SER A 63 8.08 -20.18 -4.94
C SER A 63 7.41 -20.38 -6.30
#